data_AF-A0A963U4U4-F1
#
_entry.id   AF-A0A963U4U4-F1
#
_cell.length_a   1.000
_cell.length_b   1.000
_cell.length_c   1.000
_cell.angle_alpha   90.00
_cell.angle_beta   90.00
_cell.angle_gamma   90.00
#
_symmetry.space_group_name_H-M   'P 1'
#
loop_
_entity.id
_entity.type
_entity.pdbx_description
1 polymer ?
#
loop_
_entity_poly.entity_id
_entity_poly.type
_entity_poly.pdbx_seq_one_letter_code
_entity_poly.pdbx_strand_id
1 'polypeptide(L)'
;MPEDPQRRKVTLRLPMEWLGILPFVIFALLFLILPTMKIVLGAFQTPEGGFTLQNLADLNTGSIRNAYWTSIKLSFITALIGCAVGFAMAAAVVFGGLPKRVRSPLLTFSGVASNFAGVPLAFAFIATLGPAGLVTLWLKTEFGINLRAMGFNLLSFWGLVVTYLFFQIPLM
;
A
#
# COMPACT_ATOMS: atom_id res chain seq x y z
N MET A 1 24.87 32.19 -60.53
CA MET A 1 23.54 32.18 -59.88
C MET A 1 23.77 31.66 -58.46
N PRO A 2 23.48 32.41 -57.39
CA PRO A 2 23.64 31.90 -56.04
C PRO A 2 22.44 31.01 -55.69
N GLU A 3 22.71 29.80 -55.21
CA GLU A 3 21.67 28.88 -54.73
C GLU A 3 21.08 29.39 -53.41
N ASP A 4 19.75 29.44 -53.34
CA ASP A 4 18.97 29.83 -52.17
C ASP A 4 18.96 28.67 -51.15
N PRO A 5 19.41 28.87 -49.89
CA PRO A 5 19.39 27.81 -48.90
C PRO A 5 17.95 27.52 -48.46
N GLN A 6 17.38 26.42 -48.96
CA GLN A 6 16.08 25.90 -48.55
C GLN A 6 15.98 25.82 -47.02
N ARG A 7 15.20 26.72 -46.41
CA ARG A 7 14.76 26.61 -45.01
C ARG A 7 13.96 25.32 -44.84
N ARG A 8 14.58 24.28 -44.29
CA ARG A 8 13.88 23.10 -43.78
C ARG A 8 12.90 23.54 -42.70
N LYS A 9 11.61 23.55 -43.02
CA LYS A 9 10.54 23.67 -42.03
C LYS A 9 10.59 22.41 -41.16
N VAL A 10 11.07 22.55 -39.93
CA VAL A 10 10.95 21.50 -38.92
C VAL A 10 9.46 21.41 -38.57
N THR A 11 8.73 20.53 -39.25
CA THR A 11 7.37 20.20 -38.84
C THR A 11 7.46 19.38 -37.56
N LEU A 12 7.06 19.96 -36.44
CA LEU A 12 6.72 19.25 -35.21
C LEU A 12 5.54 18.33 -35.52
N ARG A 13 5.81 17.16 -36.08
CA ARG A 13 4.83 16.08 -36.17
C ARG A 13 4.63 15.58 -34.75
N LEU A 14 3.50 15.91 -34.13
CA LEU A 14 3.08 15.25 -32.90
C LEU A 14 3.05 13.75 -33.20
N PRO A 15 3.93 12.95 -32.57
CA PRO A 15 3.99 11.53 -32.87
C PRO A 15 2.63 10.91 -32.53
N MET A 16 2.04 10.16 -33.46
CA MET A 16 0.77 9.45 -33.26
C MET A 16 0.80 8.52 -32.03
N GLU A 17 2.01 8.19 -31.56
CA GLU A 17 2.32 7.50 -30.30
C GLU A 17 1.71 8.19 -29.05
N TRP A 18 1.64 9.52 -29.02
CA TRP A 18 1.02 10.27 -27.92
C TRP A 18 -0.49 10.06 -27.83
N LEU A 19 -1.14 9.74 -28.95
CA LEU A 19 -2.57 9.44 -28.98
C LEU A 19 -2.87 8.12 -28.26
N GLY A 20 -1.93 7.17 -28.24
CA GLY A 20 -2.07 5.88 -27.54
C GLY A 20 -2.00 5.99 -26.02
N ILE A 21 -1.24 6.96 -25.49
CA ILE A 21 -1.10 7.21 -24.05
C ILE A 21 -2.20 8.15 -23.52
N LEU A 22 -2.87 8.87 -24.43
CA LEU A 22 -3.88 9.87 -24.10
C LEU A 22 -4.98 9.35 -23.14
N PRO A 23 -5.56 8.13 -23.31
CA PRO A 23 -6.56 7.62 -22.37
C PRO A 23 -6.02 7.45 -20.95
N PHE A 24 -4.78 6.97 -20.80
CA PHE A 24 -4.12 6.82 -19.50
C PHE A 24 -3.88 8.18 -18.84
N VAL A 25 -3.39 9.17 -19.59
CA VAL A 25 -3.14 10.52 -19.08
C VAL A 25 -4.43 11.20 -18.66
N ILE A 26 -5.48 11.12 -19.47
CA ILE A 26 -6.80 11.65 -19.13
C ILE A 26 -7.30 11.00 -17.84
N PHE A 27 -7.20 9.67 -17.74
CA PHE A 27 -7.62 8.95 -16.54
C PHE A 27 -6.82 9.38 -15.30
N ALA A 28 -5.49 9.42 -15.38
CA ALA A 28 -4.63 9.84 -14.29
C ALA A 28 -4.93 11.30 -13.88
N LEU A 29 -5.14 12.20 -14.83
CA LEU A 29 -5.50 13.58 -14.54
C LEU A 29 -6.84 13.67 -13.81
N LEU A 30 -7.87 12.99 -14.30
CA LEU A 30 -9.22 13.08 -13.75
C LEU A 30 -9.38 12.39 -12.39
N PHE A 31 -8.73 11.23 -12.19
CA PHE A 31 -8.98 10.37 -11.03
C PHE A 31 -7.85 10.33 -10.01
N LEU A 32 -6.64 10.79 -10.35
CA LEU A 32 -5.52 10.88 -9.42
C LEU A 32 -5.16 12.33 -9.17
N ILE A 33 -4.74 13.06 -10.20
CA ILE A 33 -4.16 14.40 -10.04
C ILE A 33 -5.22 15.41 -9.57
N LEU A 34 -6.39 15.46 -10.19
CA LEU A 34 -7.44 16.41 -9.80
C LEU A 34 -7.89 16.23 -8.33
N PRO A 35 -8.24 15.02 -7.85
CA PRO A 35 -8.57 14.81 -6.44
C PRO A 35 -7.42 15.15 -5.48
N THR A 36 -6.18 14.77 -5.81
CA THR A 36 -5.02 15.13 -5.00
C THR A 36 -4.84 16.64 -4.90
N MET A 37 -4.96 17.36 -6.02
CA MET A 37 -4.88 18.82 -6.03
C MET A 37 -6.00 19.46 -5.22
N LYS A 38 -7.21 18.89 -5.23
CA LYS A 38 -8.32 19.36 -4.37
C LYS A 38 -7.97 19.25 -2.89
N ILE A 39 -7.33 18.17 -2.45
CA ILE A 39 -6.88 18.01 -1.06
C ILE A 39 -5.76 19.01 -0.73
N VAL A 40 -4.78 19.16 -1.62
CA VAL A 40 -3.66 20.10 -1.42
C VAL A 40 -4.15 21.53 -1.32
N LEU A 41 -5.02 21.97 -2.24
CA LEU A 41 -5.60 23.31 -2.20
C LEU A 41 -6.52 23.48 -0.98
N GLY A 42 -7.33 22.47 -0.66
CA GLY A 42 -8.21 22.46 0.51
C GLY A 42 -7.45 22.60 1.82
N ALA A 43 -6.21 22.09 1.91
CA ALA A 43 -5.36 22.27 3.09
C ALA A 43 -5.06 23.76 3.38
N PHE A 44 -5.10 24.62 2.36
CA PHE A 44 -4.87 26.07 2.51
C PHE A 44 -6.14 26.91 2.38
N GLN A 45 -7.32 26.29 2.42
CA GLN A 45 -8.61 26.97 2.27
C GLN A 45 -9.49 26.82 3.52
N THR A 46 -10.25 27.86 3.86
CA THR A 46 -11.34 27.79 4.85
C THR A 46 -12.58 27.16 4.21
N PRO A 47 -13.60 26.72 4.98
CA PRO A 47 -14.86 26.24 4.43
C PRO A 47 -15.56 27.25 3.50
N GLU A 48 -15.30 28.54 3.69
CA GLU A 48 -15.80 29.65 2.88
C GLU A 48 -14.93 29.97 1.64
N GLY A 49 -13.79 29.27 1.48
CA GLY A 49 -12.87 29.41 0.34
C GLY A 49 -11.75 30.44 0.50
N GLY A 50 -11.61 31.06 1.67
CA GLY A 50 -10.52 32.00 1.97
C GLY A 50 -9.18 31.29 2.19
N PHE A 51 -8.05 31.97 1.96
CA PHE A 51 -6.72 31.39 2.24
C PHE A 51 -6.46 31.29 3.76
N THR A 52 -5.92 30.16 4.22
CA THR A 52 -5.59 29.93 5.64
C THR A 52 -4.36 29.02 5.81
N LEU A 53 -3.66 29.21 6.93
CA LEU A 53 -2.62 28.30 7.42
C LEU A 53 -3.05 27.54 8.69
N GLN A 54 -4.27 27.80 9.17
CA GLN A 54 -4.76 27.22 10.42
C GLN A 54 -4.86 25.69 10.35
N ASN A 55 -5.34 25.15 9.22
CA ASN A 55 -5.42 23.69 9.00
C ASN A 55 -4.05 22.99 9.18
N LEU A 56 -2.97 23.67 8.80
CA LEU A 56 -1.61 23.14 8.95
C LEU A 56 -1.13 23.26 10.40
N ALA A 57 -1.43 24.37 11.08
CA ALA A 57 -1.14 24.55 12.49
C ALA A 57 -1.87 23.51 13.36
N ASP A 58 -3.12 23.17 13.00
CA ASP A 58 -3.96 22.19 13.68
C ASP A 58 -3.45 20.74 13.55
N LEU A 59 -2.52 20.47 12.63
CA LEU A 59 -1.82 19.18 12.58
C LEU A 59 -0.92 18.95 13.80
N ASN A 60 -0.52 20.00 14.51
CA ASN A 60 0.40 19.93 15.63
C ASN A 60 -0.27 19.49 16.96
N THR A 61 -1.26 18.59 16.88
CA THR A 61 -1.86 17.98 18.05
C THR A 61 -1.09 16.72 18.47
N GLY A 62 -1.12 16.40 19.77
CA GLY A 62 -0.44 15.20 20.29
C GLY A 62 -0.93 13.90 19.66
N SER A 63 -2.22 13.82 19.33
CA SER A 63 -2.81 12.64 18.68
C SER A 63 -2.26 12.42 17.27
N ILE A 64 -2.25 13.47 16.45
CA ILE A 64 -1.73 13.41 15.06
C ILE A 64 -0.25 13.05 15.07
N ARG A 65 0.55 13.69 15.93
CA ARG A 65 1.99 13.40 16.06
C ARG A 65 2.24 11.94 16.48
N ASN A 66 1.48 11.43 17.44
CA ASN A 66 1.60 10.03 17.87
C ASN A 66 1.19 9.05 16.77
N ALA A 67 0.17 9.38 15.98
CA ALA A 67 -0.22 8.59 14.81
C ALA A 67 0.91 8.53 13.79
N TYR A 68 1.52 9.67 13.43
CA TYR A 68 2.69 9.71 12.54
C TYR A 68 3.84 8.86 13.05
N TRP A 69 4.18 8.97 14.34
CA TRP A 69 5.27 8.18 14.91
C TRP A 69 4.98 6.68 14.90
N THR A 70 3.73 6.30 15.16
CA THR A 70 3.29 4.90 15.06
C THR A 70 3.39 4.42 13.61
N SER A 71 2.95 5.21 12.64
CA SER A 71 3.05 4.88 11.22
C SER A 71 4.51 4.74 10.75
N ILE A 72 5.41 5.61 11.20
CA ILE A 72 6.85 5.53 10.89
C ILE A 72 7.47 4.27 11.48
N LYS A 73 7.19 3.95 12.74
CA LYS A 73 7.68 2.71 13.36
C LYS A 73 7.14 1.47 12.66
N LEU A 74 5.85 1.49 12.35
CA LEU A 74 5.17 0.39 11.68
C LEU A 74 5.81 0.16 10.31
N SER A 75 5.93 1.21 9.48
CA SER A 75 6.51 1.09 8.15
C SER A 75 7.98 0.65 8.18
N PHE A 76 8.77 1.15 9.13
CA PHE A 76 10.16 0.75 9.28
C PHE A 76 10.30 -0.74 9.63
N ILE A 77 9.55 -1.19 10.64
CA ILE A 77 9.61 -2.60 11.09
C ILE A 77 9.05 -3.53 10.00
N THR A 78 7.92 -3.21 9.40
CA THR A 78 7.31 -4.08 8.38
C THR A 78 8.12 -4.07 7.08
N ALA A 79 8.77 -2.96 6.72
CA ALA A 79 9.73 -2.92 5.60
C ALA A 79 10.94 -3.81 5.85
N LEU A 80 11.53 -3.78 7.04
CA LEU A 80 12.69 -4.61 7.34
C LEU A 80 12.34 -6.10 7.33
N ILE A 81 11.26 -6.49 8.02
CA ILE A 81 10.84 -7.90 8.09
C ILE A 81 10.31 -8.36 6.72
N GLY A 82 9.47 -7.55 6.08
CA GLY A 82 8.90 -7.85 4.77
C GLY A 82 9.97 -8.00 3.70
N CYS A 83 10.96 -7.11 3.66
CA CYS A 83 12.10 -7.21 2.75
C CYS A 83 12.95 -8.46 3.05
N ALA A 84 13.30 -8.72 4.32
CA ALA A 84 14.12 -9.88 4.66
C ALA A 84 13.44 -11.21 4.27
N VAL A 85 12.16 -11.36 4.60
CA VAL A 85 11.40 -12.59 4.31
C VAL A 85 11.04 -12.70 2.83
N GLY A 86 10.56 -11.61 2.22
CA GLY A 86 10.23 -11.54 0.80
C GLY A 86 11.44 -11.81 -0.09
N PHE A 87 12.58 -11.19 0.22
CA PHE A 87 13.85 -11.48 -0.46
C PHE A 87 14.27 -12.94 -0.31
N ALA A 88 14.18 -13.51 0.90
CA ALA A 88 14.52 -14.92 1.11
C ALA A 88 13.61 -15.84 0.28
N MET A 89 12.31 -15.56 0.22
CA MET A 89 11.36 -16.30 -0.62
C MET A 89 11.68 -16.16 -2.10
N ALA A 90 11.92 -14.94 -2.58
CA ALA A 90 12.29 -14.67 -3.98
C ALA A 90 13.59 -15.38 -4.36
N ALA A 91 14.63 -15.26 -3.53
CA ALA A 91 15.92 -15.94 -3.72
C ALA A 91 15.74 -17.47 -3.79
N ALA A 92 14.95 -18.05 -2.88
CA ALA A 92 14.69 -19.49 -2.86
C ALA A 92 13.91 -19.99 -4.09
N VAL A 93 13.05 -19.15 -4.67
CA VAL A 93 12.32 -19.46 -5.91
C VAL A 93 13.19 -19.29 -7.15
N VAL A 94 14.03 -18.25 -7.20
CA VAL A 94 14.85 -17.87 -8.37
C VAL A 94 16.11 -18.72 -8.50
N PHE A 95 16.87 -18.92 -7.42
CA PHE A 95 18.13 -19.67 -7.45
C PHE A 95 17.93 -21.19 -7.59
N GLY A 96 16.67 -21.66 -7.53
CA GLY A 96 16.34 -23.08 -7.67
C GLY A 96 16.60 -23.87 -6.38
N GLY A 97 16.13 -25.13 -6.36
CA GLY A 97 16.27 -26.03 -5.20
C GLY A 97 15.01 -26.17 -4.34
N LEU A 98 13.97 -25.36 -4.55
CA LEU A 98 12.70 -25.53 -3.86
C LEU A 98 11.93 -26.75 -4.41
N PRO A 99 11.54 -27.73 -3.57
CA PRO A 99 10.72 -28.85 -4.01
C PRO A 99 9.40 -28.35 -4.63
N LYS A 100 8.93 -28.99 -5.71
CA LYS A 100 7.67 -28.61 -6.38
C LYS A 100 6.47 -28.52 -5.43
N ARG A 101 6.46 -29.37 -4.39
CA ARG A 101 5.42 -29.37 -3.33
C ARG A 101 5.37 -28.09 -2.51
N VAL A 102 6.48 -27.37 -2.39
CA VAL A 102 6.56 -26.09 -1.65
C VAL A 102 6.45 -24.90 -2.61
N ARG A 103 7.09 -25.01 -3.78
CA ARG A 103 7.10 -23.94 -4.78
C ARG A 103 5.69 -23.60 -5.29
N SER A 104 4.87 -24.60 -5.63
CA SER A 104 3.55 -24.34 -6.18
C SER A 104 2.62 -23.63 -5.19
N PRO A 105 2.44 -24.10 -3.94
CA PRO A 105 1.65 -23.37 -2.95
C PRO A 105 2.18 -21.98 -2.65
N LEU A 106 3.50 -21.80 -2.61
CA LEU A 106 4.13 -20.51 -2.35
C LEU A 106 3.80 -19.49 -3.45
N LEU A 107 3.94 -19.88 -4.73
CA LEU A 107 3.58 -19.01 -5.86
C LEU A 107 2.09 -18.68 -5.88
N THR A 108 1.22 -19.66 -5.60
CA THR A 108 -0.23 -19.43 -5.51
C THR A 108 -0.57 -18.49 -4.35
N PHE A 109 0.01 -18.71 -3.17
CA PHE A 109 -0.18 -17.85 -2.01
C PHE A 109 0.27 -16.42 -2.31
N SER A 110 1.47 -16.23 -2.86
CA SER A 110 1.96 -14.90 -3.22
C SER A 110 1.02 -14.21 -4.20
N GLY A 111 0.55 -14.90 -5.24
CA GLY A 111 -0.39 -14.33 -6.21
C GLY A 111 -1.73 -13.89 -5.59
N VAL A 112 -2.31 -14.70 -4.70
CA VAL A 112 -3.57 -14.36 -4.02
C VAL A 112 -3.35 -13.24 -3.00
N ALA A 113 -2.35 -13.37 -2.14
CA ALA A 113 -2.07 -12.43 -1.06
C ALA A 113 -1.71 -11.03 -1.59
N SER A 114 -0.98 -10.93 -2.71
CA SER A 114 -0.70 -9.63 -3.36
C SER A 114 -1.95 -8.95 -3.93
N ASN A 115 -3.01 -9.70 -4.24
CA ASN A 115 -4.26 -9.15 -4.80
C ASN A 115 -5.39 -9.05 -3.75
N PHE A 116 -5.24 -9.69 -2.59
CA PHE A 116 -6.24 -9.70 -1.54
C PHE A 116 -5.95 -8.63 -0.48
N ALA A 117 -6.43 -7.42 -0.73
CA ALA A 117 -6.20 -6.24 0.12
C ALA A 117 -7.48 -5.47 0.45
N GLY A 118 -7.38 -4.47 1.33
CA GLY A 118 -8.47 -3.55 1.66
C GLY A 118 -9.48 -4.12 2.65
N VAL A 119 -10.75 -3.72 2.48
CA VAL A 119 -11.84 -4.07 3.40
C VAL A 119 -12.06 -5.59 3.54
N PRO A 120 -12.06 -6.39 2.45
CA PRO A 120 -12.20 -7.85 2.57
C PRO A 120 -11.09 -8.50 3.40
N LEU A 121 -9.84 -8.04 3.24
CA LEU A 121 -8.71 -8.54 4.01
C LEU A 121 -8.86 -8.22 5.51
N ALA A 122 -9.23 -6.98 5.82
CA ALA A 122 -9.47 -6.57 7.21
C ALA A 122 -10.57 -7.44 7.85
N PHE A 123 -11.65 -7.70 7.11
CA PHE A 123 -12.71 -8.60 7.56
C PHE A 123 -12.20 -10.03 7.79
N ALA A 124 -11.41 -10.58 6.87
CA ALA A 124 -10.83 -11.92 7.03
C ALA A 124 -10.00 -12.01 8.33
N PHE A 125 -9.13 -11.03 8.59
CA PHE A 125 -8.35 -11.01 9.83
C PHE A 125 -9.21 -10.88 11.10
N ILE A 126 -10.26 -10.07 11.08
CA ILE A 126 -11.19 -9.96 12.22
C ILE A 126 -11.97 -11.27 12.42
N ALA A 127 -12.45 -11.88 11.34
CA ALA A 127 -13.18 -13.14 11.39
C ALA A 127 -12.29 -14.30 11.87
N THR A 128 -10.98 -14.27 11.58
CA THR A 128 -10.04 -15.31 12.01
C THR A 128 -9.49 -15.05 13.42
N LEU A 129 -9.00 -13.85 13.69
CA LEU A 129 -8.20 -13.50 14.90
C LEU A 129 -8.83 -12.41 15.77
N GLY A 130 -10.04 -11.93 15.45
CA GLY A 130 -10.74 -10.94 16.26
C GLY A 130 -11.21 -11.51 17.62
N PRO A 131 -11.90 -10.68 18.44
CA PRO A 131 -12.36 -11.08 19.77
C PRO A 131 -13.23 -12.34 19.79
N ALA A 132 -14.05 -12.53 18.75
CA ALA A 132 -14.86 -13.73 18.52
C ALA A 132 -14.44 -14.45 17.22
N GLY A 133 -13.18 -14.31 16.83
CA GLY A 133 -12.66 -14.94 15.63
C GLY A 133 -12.57 -16.46 15.76
N LEU A 134 -12.64 -17.17 14.63
CA LEU A 134 -12.62 -18.63 14.56
C LEU A 134 -11.42 -19.21 15.31
N VAL A 135 -10.21 -18.72 15.04
CA VAL A 135 -8.97 -19.21 15.65
C VAL A 135 -8.90 -18.80 17.12
N THR A 136 -9.35 -17.59 17.46
CA THR A 136 -9.40 -17.11 18.85
C THR A 136 -10.29 -17.99 19.73
N LEU A 137 -11.47 -18.35 19.24
CA LEU A 137 -12.40 -19.21 19.96
C LEU A 137 -11.93 -20.65 20.00
N TRP A 138 -11.39 -21.17 18.89
CA TRP A 138 -10.86 -22.53 18.83
C TRP A 138 -9.70 -22.75 19.82
N LEU A 139 -8.73 -21.83 19.87
CA LEU A 139 -7.63 -21.86 20.85
C LEU A 139 -8.14 -21.80 22.29
N LYS A 140 -9.18 -21.00 22.55
CA LYS A 140 -9.80 -20.88 23.86
C LYS A 140 -10.52 -22.16 24.28
N THR A 141 -11.28 -22.78 23.38
CA THR A 141 -12.12 -23.95 23.70
C THR A 141 -11.31 -25.23 23.78
N GLU A 142 -10.42 -25.49 22.81
CA GLU A 142 -9.70 -26.76 22.72
C GLU A 142 -8.43 -26.77 23.58
N PHE A 143 -7.71 -25.65 23.65
CA PHE A 143 -6.43 -25.55 24.34
C PHE A 143 -6.48 -24.71 25.62
N GLY A 144 -7.63 -24.10 25.95
CA GLY A 144 -7.76 -23.19 27.09
C GLY A 144 -7.00 -21.86 26.91
N ILE A 145 -6.42 -21.61 25.73
CA ILE A 145 -5.57 -20.44 25.46
C ILE A 145 -6.45 -19.25 25.09
N ASN A 146 -6.59 -18.31 26.02
CA ASN A 146 -7.33 -17.08 25.78
C ASN A 146 -6.40 -15.96 25.29
N LEU A 147 -6.26 -15.81 23.97
CA LEU A 147 -5.41 -14.78 23.34
C LEU A 147 -5.71 -13.36 23.86
N ARG A 148 -6.98 -13.06 24.14
CA ARG A 148 -7.40 -11.75 24.66
C ARG A 148 -6.91 -11.52 26.08
N ALA A 149 -6.96 -12.54 26.93
CA ALA A 149 -6.43 -12.47 28.29
C ALA A 149 -4.89 -12.35 28.31
N MET A 150 -4.23 -12.93 27.30
CA MET A 150 -2.78 -12.77 27.08
C MET A 150 -2.39 -11.41 26.48
N GLY A 151 -3.35 -10.52 26.23
CA GLY A 151 -3.10 -9.17 25.72
C GLY A 151 -3.06 -9.03 24.21
N PHE A 152 -3.35 -10.08 23.43
CA PHE A 152 -3.42 -9.98 21.98
C PHE A 152 -4.60 -9.10 21.53
N ASN A 153 -4.32 -8.20 20.59
CA ASN A 153 -5.31 -7.36 19.93
C ASN A 153 -4.87 -7.08 18.49
N LEU A 154 -5.73 -7.35 17.52
CA LEU A 154 -5.47 -7.11 16.10
C LEU A 154 -5.18 -5.63 15.80
N LEU A 155 -5.77 -4.71 16.58
CA LEU A 155 -5.58 -3.27 16.45
C LEU A 155 -4.35 -2.75 17.22
N SER A 156 -3.65 -3.61 17.95
CA SER A 156 -2.37 -3.25 18.58
C SER A 156 -1.27 -3.12 17.54
N PHE A 157 -0.16 -2.47 17.92
CA PHE A 157 1.01 -2.34 17.05
C PHE A 157 1.45 -3.66 16.41
N TRP A 158 1.55 -4.75 17.19
CA TRP A 158 1.96 -6.06 16.66
C TRP A 158 0.87 -6.72 15.81
N GLY A 159 -0.41 -6.47 16.11
CA GLY A 159 -1.51 -6.90 15.25
C GLY A 159 -1.46 -6.21 13.88
N LEU A 160 -1.15 -4.90 13.86
CA LEU A 160 -0.92 -4.15 12.63
C LEU A 160 0.31 -4.66 11.87
N VAL A 161 1.42 -4.96 12.56
CA VAL A 161 2.62 -5.54 11.91
C VAL A 161 2.26 -6.83 11.16
N VAL A 162 1.54 -7.75 11.80
CA VAL A 162 1.15 -9.03 11.16
C VAL A 162 0.24 -8.81 9.95
N THR A 163 -0.73 -7.91 10.05
CA THR A 163 -1.66 -7.63 8.93
C THR A 163 -0.96 -6.96 7.75
N TYR A 164 0.01 -6.07 8.01
CA TYR A 164 0.84 -5.47 6.95
C TYR A 164 1.76 -6.49 6.29
N LEU A 165 2.40 -7.38 7.06
CA LEU A 165 3.29 -8.40 6.52
C LEU A 165 2.58 -9.37 5.56
N PHE A 166 1.28 -9.58 5.72
CA PHE A 166 0.49 -10.43 4.83
C PHE A 166 0.56 -9.99 3.36
N PHE A 167 0.47 -8.68 3.08
CA PHE A 167 0.59 -8.19 1.70
C PHE A 167 2.04 -7.88 1.35
N GLN A 168 2.84 -7.46 2.33
CA GLN A 168 4.18 -6.95 2.09
C GLN A 168 5.18 -8.05 1.74
N ILE A 169 5.08 -9.23 2.35
CA ILE A 169 5.97 -10.37 2.05
C ILE A 169 5.81 -10.86 0.61
N PRO A 170 4.59 -11.05 0.07
CA PRO A 170 4.40 -11.38 -1.34
C PRO A 170 4.87 -10.32 -2.35
N LEU A 171 4.87 -9.05 -1.95
CA LEU A 171 5.08 -7.91 -2.84
C LEU A 171 6.55 -7.43 -2.88
N MET A 172 7.35 -7.72 -1.85
CA MET A 172 8.76 -7.30 -1.74
C MET A 172 9.74 -8.42 -2.09
#